data_AF-A0A3A6D1Q5-F1
#
_entry.id   AF-A0A3A6D1Q5-F1
#
_cell.length_a   1.000
_cell.length_b   1.000
_cell.length_c   1.000
_cell.angle_alpha   90.00
_cell.angle_beta   90.00
_cell.angle_gamma   90.00
#
_symmetry.space_group_name_H-M   'P 1'
#
loop_
_entity.id
_entity.type
_entity.pdbx_description
1 polymer ?
#
loop_
_entity_poly.entity_id
_entity_poly.type
_entity_poly.pdbx_seq_one_letter_code
_entity_poly.pdbx_strand_id
1 'polypeptide(L)' 'MMTLEQIRERNCKENAAARRLQAAGYRLEGWDPRTGQRIAAQITNENTNAERRTFYAFPTWQDAAAALLG' A
#
# COMPACT_ATOMS: atom_id res chain seq x y z
N MET A 1 8.15 -8.23 -23.86
CA MET A 1 7.43 -6.96 -23.61
C MET A 1 6.00 -7.31 -23.21
N MET A 2 5.48 -6.73 -22.12
CA MET A 2 4.07 -6.96 -21.76
C MET A 2 3.17 -6.27 -22.77
N THR A 3 2.00 -6.85 -23.02
CA THR A 3 0.95 -6.20 -23.81
C THR A 3 0.29 -5.10 -23.01
N LEU A 4 -0.37 -4.16 -23.69
CA LEU A 4 -1.12 -3.09 -23.03
C LEU A 4 -2.23 -3.64 -22.11
N GLU A 5 -2.89 -4.73 -22.50
CA GLU A 5 -3.91 -5.40 -21.69
C GLU A 5 -3.31 -6.00 -20.42
N GLN A 6 -2.15 -6.65 -20.49
CA GLN A 6 -1.45 -7.17 -19.32
C GLN A 6 -1.04 -6.05 -18.35
N ILE A 7 -0.60 -4.91 -18.88
CA ILE A 7 -0.26 -3.73 -18.07
C ILE A 7 -1.51 -3.17 -17.37
N ARG A 8 -2.64 -3.06 -18.08
CA ARG A 8 -3.91 -2.59 -17.52
C ARG A 8 -4.43 -3.53 -16.44
N GLU A 9 -4.40 -4.84 -16.67
CA GLU A 9 -4.85 -5.82 -15.69
C GLU A 9 -3.99 -5.76 -14.42
N ARG A 10 -2.67 -5.72 -14.56
CA ARG A 10 -1.75 -5.58 -13.42
C ARG A 10 -2.05 -4.31 -12.62
N ASN A 11 -2.25 -3.17 -13.29
CA ASN A 11 -2.57 -1.90 -12.62
C ASN A 11 -3.95 -1.94 -11.95
N CYS A 12 -4.93 -2.61 -12.55
CA CYS A 12 -6.25 -2.80 -11.94
C CYS A 12 -6.15 -3.56 -10.62
N LYS A 13 -5.39 -4.66 -10.59
CA LYS A 13 -5.13 -5.48 -9.39
C LYS A 13 -4.38 -4.70 -8.32
N GLU A 14 -3.33 -3.97 -8.69
CA GLU A 14 -2.59 -3.07 -7.79
C GLU A 14 -3.49 -2.01 -7.15
N ASN A 15 -4.32 -1.33 -7.95
CA ASN A 15 -5.23 -0.29 -7.46
C ASN A 15 -6.34 -0.88 -6.57
N ALA A 16 -6.83 -2.09 -6.87
CA ALA A 16 -7.79 -2.77 -6.02
C ALA A 16 -7.20 -3.10 -4.64
N ALA A 17 -5.96 -3.57 -4.59
CA ALA A 17 -5.27 -3.84 -3.33
C ALA A 17 -5.02 -2.56 -2.51
N ALA A 18 -4.58 -1.48 -3.17
CA ALA A 18 -4.42 -0.16 -2.55
C ALA A 18 -5.73 0.36 -1.94
N ARG A 19 -6.87 0.14 -2.61
CA ARG A 19 -8.20 0.51 -2.07
C ARG A 19 -8.57 -0.31 -0.84
N ARG A 20 -8.25 -1.61 -0.82
CA ARG A 20 -8.51 -2.48 0.35
C ARG A 20 -7.71 -2.04 1.57
N LEU A 21 -6.44 -1.70 1.39
CA LEU A 21 -5.59 -1.17 2.46
C LEU A 21 -6.15 0.13 3.05
N GLN A 22 -6.57 1.07 2.20
CA GLN A 22 -7.22 2.31 2.66
C GLN A 22 -8.52 2.04 3.40
N ALA A 23 -9.36 1.12 2.90
CA ALA A 23 -10.59 0.74 3.57
C ALA A 23 -10.34 0.10 4.96
N ALA A 24 -9.19 -0.56 5.14
CA ALA A 24 -8.75 -1.11 6.41
C ALA A 24 -8.06 -0.08 7.34
N GLY A 25 -7.99 1.20 6.93
CA GLY A 25 -7.43 2.28 7.73
C GLY A 25 -5.93 2.49 7.57
N TYR A 26 -5.28 1.84 6.60
CA TYR A 26 -3.87 2.11 6.28
C TYR A 26 -3.76 3.33 5.37
N ARG A 27 -2.80 4.21 5.66
CA ARG A 27 -2.43 5.35 4.82
C ARG A 27 -1.39 4.92 3.80
N LEU A 28 -1.61 5.27 2.54
CA LEU A 28 -0.65 5.00 1.46
C LEU A 28 0.28 6.21 1.33
N GLU A 29 1.42 6.17 2.03
CA GLU A 29 2.37 7.29 2.09
C GLU A 29 3.08 7.54 0.76
N GLY A 30 3.23 6.50 -0.07
CA GLY A 30 3.71 6.64 -1.44
C GLY A 30 4.64 5.53 -1.89
N TRP A 31 5.65 5.92 -2.66
CA TRP A 31 6.60 5.03 -3.32
C TRP A 31 8.02 5.53 -3.09
N ASP A 32 8.91 4.65 -2.65
CA ASP A 32 10.34 4.96 -2.53
C ASP A 32 11.04 4.73 -3.87
N PRO A 33 11.62 5.77 -4.50
CA PRO A 33 12.23 5.65 -5.82
C PRO A 33 13.57 4.91 -5.82
N ARG A 34 14.21 4.73 -4.66
CA ARG A 34 15.52 4.08 -4.54
C ARG A 34 15.40 2.56 -4.51
N THR A 35 14.36 2.05 -3.86
CA THR A 35 14.11 0.62 -3.66
C THR A 35 12.95 0.10 -4.48
N GLY A 36 12.12 0.99 -5.02
CA GLY A 36 10.91 0.63 -5.75
C GLY A 36 9.74 0.23 -4.86
N GLN A 37 9.87 0.36 -3.54
CA GLN A 37 8.89 -0.13 -2.57
C GLN A 37 7.69 0.82 -2.40
N ARG A 38 6.55 0.23 -2.09
CA ARG A 38 5.31 0.89 -1.67
C ARG A 38 5.30 1.04 -0.16
N ILE A 39 5.03 2.23 0.32
CA ILE A 39 5.04 2.54 1.76
C ILE A 39 3.61 2.69 2.26
N ALA A 40 3.20 1.79 3.15
CA ALA A 40 1.95 1.88 3.90
C ALA A 40 2.26 2.33 5.33
N ALA A 41 1.36 3.09 5.94
CA ALA A 41 1.43 3.46 7.34
C ALA A 41 0.14 3.09 8.06
N GLN A 42 0.28 2.52 9.24
CA GLN A 42 -0.81 2.44 10.22
C GLN A 42 -0.64 3.58 11.21
N ILE A 43 -1.66 4.43 11.32
CA ILE A 43 -1.66 5.55 12.25
C ILE A 43 -2.74 5.29 13.29
N THR A 44 -2.36 5.27 14.56
CA THR A 44 -3.27 5.09 15.69
C THR A 44 -3.22 6.33 16.59
N ASN A 45 -4.38 6.72 17.14
CA ASN A 45 -4.53 7.96 17.94
C ASN A 45 -4.05 9.21 17.18
N GLU A 46 -4.35 9.29 15.88
CA GLU A 46 -3.95 10.41 15.01
C GLU A 46 -4.40 11.75 15.62
N ASN A 47 -3.53 12.77 15.56
CA ASN A 47 -3.77 14.12 16.12
C ASN A 47 -3.91 14.17 17.65
N THR A 48 -3.35 13.19 18.36
CA THR A 48 -3.28 13.20 19.83
C THR A 48 -1.82 13.10 20.30
N ASN A 49 -1.56 13.43 21.56
CA ASN A 49 -0.24 13.23 22.19
C ASN A 49 0.15 11.73 22.31
N ALA A 50 -0.77 10.82 21.99
CA ALA A 50 -0.55 9.37 21.98
C ALA A 50 -0.48 8.79 20.56
N GLU A 51 -0.33 9.65 19.54
CA GLU A 51 -0.19 9.22 18.15
C GLU A 51 0.97 8.22 18.00
N ARG A 52 0.70 7.12 17.30
CA ARG A 52 1.74 6.17 16.87
C ARG A 52 1.61 5.94 15.38
N ARG A 53 2.75 5.95 14.69
CA ARG A 53 2.87 5.62 13.27
C ARG A 53 3.76 4.40 13.12
N THR A 54 3.24 3.39 12.44
CA THR A 54 4.03 2.21 12.05
C THR A 54 4.08 2.18 10.54
N PHE A 55 5.28 2.17 9.98
CA PHE A 55 5.50 2.15 8.54
C PHE A 55 5.88 0.75 8.09
N TYR A 56 5.35 0.36 6.93
CA TYR A 56 5.59 -0.92 6.29
C TYR A 56 6.02 -0.66 4.85
N ALA A 57 7.01 -1.40 4.39
CA ALA A 57 7.52 -1.32 3.03
C ALA A 57 7.30 -2.65 2.32
N PHE A 58 6.67 -2.61 1.15
CA PHE A 58 6.33 -3.79 0.36
C PHE A 58 6.68 -3.58 -1.11
N PRO A 59 7.01 -4.63 -1.87
CA PRO A 59 7.29 -4.51 -3.31
C PRO A 59 6.05 -4.11 -4.13
N THR A 60 4.84 -4.48 -3.68
CA THR A 60 3.57 -4.19 -4.36
C THR A 60 2.46 -3.94 -3.35
N TRP A 61 1.36 -3.31 -3.79
CA TRP A 61 0.19 -3.16 -2.91
C TRP A 61 -0.54 -4.49 -2.70
N GLN A 62 -0.42 -5.42 -3.64
CA GLN A 62 -0.95 -6.78 -3.49
C GLN A 62 -0.25 -7.53 -2.35
N ASP A 63 1.08 -7.44 -2.28
CA ASP A 63 1.88 -8.04 -1.21
C ASP A 63 1.57 -7.39 0.15
N ALA A 64 1.47 -6.06 0.18
CA ALA A 64 1.03 -5.32 1.36
C ALA A 64 -0.36 -5.74 1.85
N ALA A 65 -1.33 -5.88 0.94
CA ALA A 65 -2.68 -6.30 1.28
C ALA A 65 -2.69 -7.74 1.83
N ALA A 66 -1.94 -8.65 1.23
CA ALA A 66 -1.83 -10.03 1.72
C ALA A 66 -1.18 -10.10 3.11
N ALA A 67 -0.14 -9.30 3.36
CA ALA A 67 0.57 -9.31 4.65
C ALA A 67 -0.22 -8.61 5.77
N LEU A 68 -0.94 -7.54 5.47
CA LEU A 68 -1.58 -6.67 6.46
C LEU A 68 -3.07 -6.99 6.69
N LEU A 69 -3.74 -7.65 5.75
CA LEU A 69 -5.17 -7.91 5.81
C LEU A 69 -5.52 -9.40 5.98
N GLY A 70 -4.56 -10.31 5.78
CA GLY A 70 -4.78 -11.77 5.79
C GLY A 70 -5.52 -12.27 4.56
#